data_AF-A0A2U3NET8-F1
#
_entry.id   AF-A0A2U3NET8-F1
#
_cell.length_a   1.000
_cell.length_b   1.000
_cell.length_c   1.000
_cell.angle_alpha   90.00
_cell.angle_beta   90.00
_cell.angle_gamma   90.00
#
_symmetry.space_group_name_H-M   'P 1'
#
loop_
_entity.id
_entity.type
_entity.pdbx_description
1 polymer ?
#
loop_
_entity_poly.entity_id
_entity_poly.type
_entity_poly.pdbx_seq_one_letter_code
_entity_poly.pdbx_strand_id
1 'polypeptide(L)'
;MSADSQIATDVAVGQPRRSVIEAAWRAIGPGVEVLSSDDGGPLSRTVKRILDPLVLRLRANPQYSAPVVPPETAAAMHDLIVGSARELRYAASWFDTLKLERRRQRIRTGNAQELYFPVCFELAVTKGPPAPQDRETAAAVLTDIHQGRDRTAIEVLRQYVASPDVVGRLAEQLDRSWRDVRAAPTATGPFLAELGTVLGAVNGHRAAAGRQRVWSAVIADATPYNLGASARLEGAELPWSIVGLGLSSAEPQRQPRIAGESDSDRPLDRSVVDRVRATLRRALDRDALPDIPLLCEEEVDRASAPWGLLSEDKQATLVAGIEVAVELAPLDPSVASRYALAAQIQARLRKEAYVLHARRYLAEGGPIHPRQRQVVDDLAAYTRPYLSRLWARLHGRDVWQEPCDDVDEVRSLLEGVARSVSLDHRQRIKAMLELQVAG
;
A
#
# COMPACT_ATOMS: atom_id res chain seq x y z
N MET A 1 -68.48 11.58 -1.98
CA MET A 1 -67.45 11.98 -2.96
C MET A 1 -66.53 12.96 -2.24
N SER A 2 -65.77 12.49 -1.25
CA SER A 2 -64.38 11.99 -1.38
C SER A 2 -63.43 13.06 -1.88
N ALA A 3 -62.95 13.86 -0.94
CA ALA A 3 -61.69 14.59 -1.05
C ALA A 3 -60.66 13.77 -0.26
N ASP A 4 -59.94 12.89 -0.96
CA ASP A 4 -58.82 12.17 -0.39
C ASP A 4 -57.59 13.08 -0.37
N SER A 5 -57.06 13.24 0.84
CA SER A 5 -55.77 13.86 1.12
C SER A 5 -54.66 13.19 0.31
N GLN A 6 -53.98 13.98 -0.52
CA GLN A 6 -52.71 13.59 -1.12
C GLN A 6 -51.66 13.45 -0.01
N ILE A 7 -51.31 12.20 0.29
CA ILE A 7 -50.15 11.82 1.10
C ILE A 7 -48.91 12.32 0.36
N ALA A 8 -48.26 13.34 0.93
CA ALA A 8 -46.92 13.71 0.55
C ALA A 8 -45.98 12.57 0.96
N THR A 9 -45.59 11.72 0.00
CA THR A 9 -44.45 10.81 0.16
C THR A 9 -43.19 11.66 0.24
N ASP A 10 -42.75 11.88 1.48
CA ASP A 10 -41.44 12.44 1.81
C ASP A 10 -40.37 11.55 1.15
N VAL A 11 -39.67 12.06 0.15
CA VAL A 11 -38.59 11.33 -0.51
C VAL A 11 -37.45 11.25 0.49
N ALA A 12 -37.35 10.13 1.19
CA ALA A 12 -36.32 9.85 2.18
C ALA A 12 -34.92 10.00 1.56
N VAL A 13 -34.33 11.18 1.72
CA VAL A 13 -32.99 11.50 1.21
C VAL A 13 -31.98 10.64 1.97
N GLY A 14 -31.25 9.78 1.26
CA GLY A 14 -30.20 8.94 1.84
C GLY A 14 -29.11 9.78 2.50
N GLN A 15 -28.51 9.26 3.57
CA GLN A 15 -27.50 9.97 4.36
C GLN A 15 -26.09 9.47 4.00
N PRO A 16 -25.07 10.34 3.95
CA PRO A 16 -23.70 9.91 3.79
C PRO A 16 -23.30 8.98 4.95
N ARG A 17 -22.80 7.79 4.62
CA ARG A 17 -22.40 6.75 5.59
C ARG A 17 -21.47 7.27 6.68
N ARG A 18 -20.52 8.13 6.29
CA ARG A 18 -19.58 8.77 7.20
C ARG A 18 -20.29 9.61 8.25
N SER A 19 -21.30 10.39 7.85
CA SER A 19 -22.09 11.22 8.77
C SER A 19 -22.87 10.38 9.78
N VAL A 20 -23.41 9.23 9.35
CA VAL A 20 -24.10 8.27 10.23
C VAL A 20 -23.14 7.71 11.29
N ILE A 21 -21.95 7.27 10.87
CA ILE A 21 -20.91 6.76 11.78
C ILE A 21 -20.45 7.85 12.75
N GLU A 22 -20.21 9.07 12.28
CA GLU A 22 -19.81 10.19 13.13
C GLU A 22 -20.90 10.56 14.15
N ALA A 23 -22.18 10.56 13.76
CA ALA A 23 -23.29 10.82 14.66
C ALA A 23 -23.41 9.72 15.74
N ALA A 24 -23.38 8.46 15.32
CA ALA A 24 -23.45 7.32 16.24
C ALA A 24 -22.26 7.27 17.21
N TRP A 25 -21.06 7.59 16.72
CA TRP A 25 -19.87 7.65 17.55
C TRP A 25 -19.97 8.73 18.62
N ARG A 26 -20.45 9.94 18.26
CA ARG A 26 -20.67 11.02 19.24
C ARG A 26 -21.72 10.66 20.28
N ALA A 27 -22.73 9.87 19.92
CA ALA A 27 -23.76 9.40 20.84
C ALA A 27 -23.25 8.41 21.90
N ILE A 28 -22.09 7.77 21.67
CA ILE A 28 -21.43 6.91 22.69
C ILE A 28 -21.01 7.75 23.91
N GLY A 29 -20.61 9.01 23.72
CA GLY A 29 -20.10 9.85 24.80
C GLY A 29 -18.71 9.42 25.31
N PRO A 30 -18.36 9.70 26.58
CA PRO A 30 -16.99 9.56 27.07
C PRO A 30 -16.51 8.10 27.17
N GLY A 31 -15.19 7.93 27.24
CA GLY A 31 -14.50 6.64 27.41
C GLY A 31 -14.03 5.99 26.11
N VAL A 32 -14.03 6.73 24.99
CA VAL A 32 -13.53 6.28 23.67
C VAL A 32 -12.50 7.24 23.06
N GLU A 33 -11.92 8.12 23.88
CA GLU A 33 -11.05 9.22 23.45
C GLU A 33 -9.82 8.72 22.69
N VAL A 34 -9.21 7.62 23.13
CA VAL A 34 -8.03 7.02 22.46
C VAL A 34 -8.34 6.36 21.12
N LEU A 35 -9.62 6.18 20.81
CA LEU A 35 -10.14 5.69 19.54
C LEU A 35 -10.76 6.83 18.69
N SER A 36 -10.68 8.07 19.18
CA SER A 36 -11.30 9.25 18.58
C SER A 36 -10.24 10.23 18.03
N SER A 37 -10.60 11.02 17.03
CA SER A 37 -9.83 12.18 16.57
C SER A 37 -10.10 13.41 17.45
N ASP A 38 -9.30 14.45 17.25
CA ASP A 38 -9.37 15.71 18.01
C ASP A 38 -10.73 16.43 17.88
N ASP A 39 -11.50 16.12 16.83
CA ASP A 39 -12.85 16.64 16.57
C ASP A 39 -13.98 15.80 17.21
N GLY A 40 -13.63 14.81 18.03
CA GLY A 40 -14.54 13.92 18.72
C GLY A 40 -15.19 12.85 17.83
N GLY A 41 -14.84 12.78 16.54
CA GLY A 41 -15.23 11.68 15.66
C GLY A 41 -14.34 10.43 15.84
N PRO A 42 -14.68 9.28 15.25
CA PRO A 42 -13.83 8.11 15.29
C PRO A 42 -12.58 8.32 14.41
N LEU A 43 -11.43 7.81 14.85
CA LEU A 43 -10.25 7.75 13.98
C LEU A 43 -10.57 6.93 12.71
N SER A 44 -9.95 7.28 11.58
CA SER A 44 -10.08 6.46 10.36
C SER A 44 -9.67 5.00 10.59
N ARG A 45 -8.73 4.74 11.52
CA ARG A 45 -8.35 3.37 11.91
C ARG A 45 -9.40 2.69 12.79
N THR A 46 -10.09 3.42 13.66
CA THR A 46 -11.21 2.89 14.45
C THR A 46 -12.32 2.40 13.53
N VAL A 47 -12.65 3.18 12.49
CA VAL A 47 -13.61 2.75 11.46
C VAL A 47 -13.12 1.48 10.77
N LYS A 48 -11.91 1.49 10.22
CA LYS A 48 -11.37 0.38 9.41
C LYS A 48 -11.07 -0.90 10.19
N ARG A 49 -10.72 -0.81 11.47
CA ARG A 49 -10.22 -1.93 12.28
C ARG A 49 -11.21 -2.44 13.31
N ILE A 50 -12.20 -1.64 13.70
CA ILE A 50 -13.21 -2.02 14.68
C ILE A 50 -14.60 -1.93 14.07
N LEU A 51 -15.03 -0.74 13.63
CA LEU A 51 -16.44 -0.55 13.24
C LEU A 51 -16.82 -1.38 12.02
N ASP A 52 -16.05 -1.31 10.94
CA ASP A 52 -16.35 -2.02 9.69
C ASP A 52 -16.29 -3.55 9.87
N PRO A 53 -15.20 -4.14 10.40
CA PRO A 53 -15.08 -5.59 10.50
C PRO A 53 -15.81 -6.22 11.69
N LEU A 54 -15.89 -5.54 12.85
CA LEU A 54 -16.28 -6.18 14.12
C LEU A 54 -17.68 -5.75 14.59
N VAL A 55 -18.06 -4.48 14.38
CA VAL A 55 -19.37 -3.97 14.81
C VAL A 55 -20.40 -4.10 13.69
N LEU A 56 -20.17 -3.43 12.55
CA LEU A 56 -21.05 -3.47 11.39
C LEU A 56 -20.90 -4.78 10.60
N ARG A 57 -19.73 -5.43 10.70
CA ARG A 57 -19.42 -6.72 10.05
C ARG A 57 -19.77 -6.70 8.57
N LEU A 58 -19.16 -5.77 7.81
CA LEU A 58 -19.53 -5.47 6.41
C LEU A 58 -19.55 -6.69 5.46
N ARG A 59 -18.77 -7.74 5.76
CA ARG A 59 -18.82 -9.00 4.97
C ARG A 59 -20.17 -9.71 5.10
N ALA A 60 -20.77 -9.69 6.28
CA ALA A 60 -22.08 -10.29 6.54
C ALA A 60 -23.22 -9.29 6.28
N ASN A 61 -22.94 -7.99 6.37
CA ASN A 61 -23.91 -6.92 6.19
C ASN A 61 -23.46 -5.89 5.13
N PRO A 62 -23.38 -6.29 3.84
CA PRO A 62 -22.88 -5.43 2.77
C PRO A 62 -23.72 -4.16 2.57
N GLN A 63 -24.98 -4.15 2.97
CA GLN A 63 -25.84 -2.95 2.93
C GLN A 63 -25.25 -1.75 3.71
N TYR A 64 -24.40 -2.00 4.72
CA TYR A 64 -23.75 -0.95 5.51
C TYR A 64 -22.50 -0.35 4.83
N SER A 65 -22.06 -0.87 3.68
CA SER A 65 -20.85 -0.39 2.98
C SER A 65 -21.14 0.70 1.94
N ALA A 66 -22.40 0.94 1.59
CA ALA A 66 -22.78 1.93 0.58
C ALA A 66 -22.34 3.36 1.00
N PRO A 67 -21.79 4.20 0.09
CA PRO A 67 -21.35 5.55 0.43
C PRO A 67 -22.48 6.46 0.96
N VAL A 68 -23.70 6.24 0.47
CA VAL A 68 -24.93 6.87 0.92
C VAL A 68 -25.91 5.75 1.27
N VAL A 69 -26.44 5.78 2.49
CA VAL A 69 -27.31 4.74 3.03
C VAL A 69 -28.75 5.25 3.17
N PRO A 70 -29.78 4.42 2.87
CA PRO A 70 -31.18 4.77 3.13
C PRO A 70 -31.43 5.02 4.64
N PRO A 71 -32.46 5.81 5.01
CA PRO A 71 -32.72 6.14 6.41
C PRO A 71 -32.87 4.94 7.35
N GLU A 72 -33.52 3.86 6.91
CA GLU A 72 -33.66 2.63 7.71
C GLU A 72 -32.29 1.96 7.97
N THR A 73 -31.43 1.92 6.96
CA THR A 73 -30.07 1.39 7.09
C THR A 73 -29.21 2.30 7.97
N ALA A 74 -29.36 3.62 7.84
CA ALA A 74 -28.68 4.59 8.70
C ALA A 74 -29.06 4.41 10.18
N ALA A 75 -30.36 4.24 10.46
CA ALA A 75 -30.85 3.98 11.82
C ALA A 75 -30.29 2.66 12.37
N ALA A 76 -30.33 1.57 11.60
CA ALA A 76 -29.77 0.29 12.01
C ALA A 76 -28.26 0.35 12.28
N MET A 77 -27.50 1.07 11.44
CA MET A 77 -26.06 1.30 11.67
C MET A 77 -25.81 2.07 12.97
N HIS A 78 -26.59 3.13 13.19
CA HIS A 78 -26.50 3.95 14.40
C HIS A 78 -26.76 3.11 15.65
N ASP A 79 -27.84 2.33 15.65
CA ASP A 79 -28.23 1.48 16.78
C ASP A 79 -27.20 0.38 17.06
N LEU A 80 -26.59 -0.21 16.03
CA LEU A 80 -25.51 -1.19 16.21
C LEU A 80 -24.26 -0.59 16.87
N ILE A 81 -23.86 0.61 16.44
CA ILE A 81 -22.68 1.29 16.98
C ILE A 81 -22.93 1.73 18.42
N VAL A 82 -24.07 2.38 18.69
CA VAL A 82 -24.45 2.81 20.05
C VAL A 82 -24.72 1.60 20.95
N GLY A 83 -25.31 0.53 20.42
CA GLY A 83 -25.51 -0.73 21.14
C GLY A 83 -24.20 -1.40 21.55
N SER A 84 -23.11 -1.15 20.81
CA SER A 84 -21.75 -1.63 21.11
C SER A 84 -20.95 -0.65 21.99
N ALA A 85 -21.57 0.41 22.52
CA ALA A 85 -20.89 1.47 23.26
C ALA A 85 -20.07 0.94 24.45
N ARG A 86 -20.56 -0.07 25.16
CA ARG A 86 -19.87 -0.63 26.33
C ARG A 86 -18.57 -1.33 25.90
N GLU A 87 -18.66 -2.19 24.90
CA GLU A 87 -17.55 -2.94 24.34
C GLU A 87 -16.51 -1.98 23.73
N LEU A 88 -16.95 -0.90 23.08
CA LEU A 88 -16.06 0.15 22.56
C LEU A 88 -15.29 0.90 23.67
N ARG A 89 -15.94 1.21 24.80
CA ARG A 89 -15.25 1.82 25.96
C ARG A 89 -14.27 0.86 26.63
N TYR A 90 -14.62 -0.42 26.73
CA TYR A 90 -13.71 -1.44 27.23
C TYR A 90 -12.52 -1.64 26.29
N ALA A 91 -12.74 -1.61 24.97
CA ALA A 91 -11.67 -1.69 23.98
C ALA A 91 -10.71 -0.50 24.10
N ALA A 92 -11.24 0.71 24.31
CA ALA A 92 -10.43 1.90 24.57
C ALA A 92 -9.57 1.72 25.84
N SER A 93 -10.17 1.19 26.91
CA SER A 93 -9.48 0.91 28.17
C SER A 93 -8.37 -0.14 28.01
N TRP A 94 -8.65 -1.24 27.29
CA TRP A 94 -7.66 -2.24 26.94
C TRP A 94 -6.51 -1.66 26.13
N PHE A 95 -6.80 -0.76 25.18
CA PHE A 95 -5.77 -0.13 24.37
C PHE A 95 -4.77 0.68 25.21
N ASP A 96 -5.22 1.38 26.24
CA ASP A 96 -4.32 2.04 27.17
C ASP A 96 -3.49 1.06 28.01
N THR A 97 -4.09 -0.04 28.48
CA THR A 97 -3.35 -1.12 29.15
C THR A 97 -2.26 -1.70 28.24
N LEU A 98 -2.58 -2.01 26.99
CA LEU A 98 -1.60 -2.51 26.01
C LEU A 98 -0.54 -1.45 25.67
N LYS A 99 -0.87 -0.16 25.62
CA LYS A 99 0.13 0.91 25.41
C LYS A 99 1.11 1.01 26.57
N LEU A 100 0.63 0.91 27.81
CA LEU A 100 1.50 0.92 29.00
C LEU A 100 2.44 -0.28 28.99
N GLU A 101 1.92 -1.48 28.74
CA GLU A 101 2.74 -2.69 28.70
C GLU A 101 3.69 -2.69 27.49
N ARG A 102 3.29 -2.16 26.32
CA ARG A 102 4.17 -1.96 25.15
C ARG A 102 5.39 -1.11 25.51
N ARG A 103 5.18 0.00 26.23
CA ARG A 103 6.27 0.88 26.69
C ARG A 103 7.18 0.14 27.66
N ARG A 104 6.60 -0.64 28.58
CA ARG A 104 7.34 -1.43 29.57
C ARG A 104 8.22 -2.49 28.92
N GLN A 105 7.70 -3.22 27.93
CA GLN A 105 8.43 -4.23 27.16
C GLN A 105 9.38 -3.60 26.11
N ARG A 106 9.45 -2.27 26.03
CA ARG A 106 10.28 -1.52 25.08
C ARG A 106 10.04 -1.88 23.62
N ILE A 107 8.81 -2.27 23.28
CA ILE A 107 8.41 -2.59 21.91
C ILE A 107 8.31 -1.28 21.12
N ARG A 108 9.14 -1.14 20.08
CA ARG A 108 9.21 0.05 19.21
C ARG A 108 8.64 -0.18 17.82
N THR A 109 8.49 -1.44 17.42
CA THR A 109 7.99 -1.88 16.11
C THR A 109 6.45 -1.86 16.04
N GLY A 110 5.91 -1.79 14.82
CA GLY A 110 4.48 -1.88 14.54
C GLY A 110 3.66 -0.62 14.90
N ASN A 111 2.62 -0.34 14.10
CA ASN A 111 1.64 0.69 14.42
C ASN A 111 0.63 0.13 15.45
N ALA A 112 0.66 0.68 16.67
CA ALA A 112 -0.20 0.21 17.76
C ALA A 112 -1.69 0.28 17.43
N GLN A 113 -2.15 1.31 16.70
CA GLN A 113 -3.56 1.41 16.31
C GLN A 113 -3.95 0.36 15.28
N GLU A 114 -3.03 -0.07 14.42
CA GLU A 114 -3.32 -1.11 13.42
C GLU A 114 -3.30 -2.50 14.02
N LEU A 115 -2.35 -2.76 14.92
CA LEU A 115 -2.15 -4.07 15.52
C LEU A 115 -3.10 -4.34 16.69
N TYR A 116 -3.38 -3.34 17.53
CA TYR A 116 -4.01 -3.59 18.82
C TYR A 116 -5.51 -3.34 18.80
N PHE A 117 -6.02 -2.48 17.91
CA PHE A 117 -7.45 -2.12 17.89
C PHE A 117 -8.38 -3.34 17.76
N PRO A 118 -8.16 -4.29 16.81
CA PRO A 118 -9.00 -5.48 16.73
C PRO A 118 -8.93 -6.33 18.00
N VAL A 119 -7.72 -6.54 18.53
CA VAL A 119 -7.49 -7.38 19.72
C VAL A 119 -8.07 -6.75 20.98
N CYS A 120 -8.01 -5.42 21.10
CA CYS A 120 -8.64 -4.72 22.23
C CYS A 120 -10.16 -4.86 22.21
N PHE A 121 -10.78 -4.86 21.03
CA PHE A 121 -12.21 -5.12 20.90
C PHE A 121 -12.57 -6.58 21.21
N GLU A 122 -11.74 -7.53 20.77
CA GLU A 122 -11.90 -8.94 21.13
C GLU A 122 -11.79 -9.16 22.65
N LEU A 123 -10.79 -8.57 23.30
CA LEU A 123 -10.64 -8.61 24.76
C LEU A 123 -11.83 -7.94 25.46
N ALA A 124 -12.35 -6.84 24.92
CA ALA A 124 -13.53 -6.18 25.47
C ALA A 124 -14.77 -7.08 25.43
N VAL A 125 -14.98 -7.81 24.33
CA VAL A 125 -16.11 -8.73 24.16
C VAL A 125 -15.94 -9.98 25.04
N THR A 126 -14.73 -10.53 25.10
CA THR A 126 -14.47 -11.82 25.77
C THR A 126 -14.21 -11.69 27.27
N LYS A 127 -13.59 -10.59 27.71
CA LYS A 127 -13.15 -10.37 29.09
C LYS A 127 -13.80 -9.17 29.78
N GLY A 128 -14.48 -8.28 29.05
CA GLY A 128 -15.00 -7.03 29.62
C GLY A 128 -13.89 -5.99 29.82
N PRO A 129 -13.99 -5.08 30.81
CA PRO A 129 -12.96 -4.07 31.06
C PRO A 129 -11.67 -4.69 31.62
N PRO A 130 -10.49 -4.11 31.36
CA PRO A 130 -9.24 -4.59 31.95
C PRO A 130 -9.25 -4.42 33.47
N ALA A 131 -8.94 -5.49 34.21
CA ALA A 131 -8.71 -5.43 35.65
C ALA A 131 -7.21 -5.23 35.97
N PRO A 132 -6.84 -4.77 37.18
CA PRO A 132 -5.43 -4.59 37.57
C PRO A 132 -4.56 -5.85 37.41
N GLN A 133 -5.15 -7.04 37.59
CA GLN A 133 -4.50 -8.34 37.40
C GLN A 133 -4.33 -8.76 35.93
N ASP A 134 -5.00 -8.11 34.98
CA ASP A 134 -4.92 -8.44 33.55
C ASP A 134 -3.63 -8.00 32.87
N ARG A 135 -2.66 -7.55 33.66
CA ARG A 135 -1.35 -7.17 33.15
C ARG A 135 -0.61 -8.34 32.52
N GLU A 136 -0.74 -9.54 33.07
CA GLU A 136 -0.19 -10.76 32.45
C GLU A 136 -0.89 -11.08 31.13
N THR A 137 -2.21 -10.90 31.04
CA THR A 137 -2.98 -10.98 29.78
C THR A 137 -2.42 -10.02 28.74
N ALA A 138 -2.26 -8.73 29.09
CA ALA A 138 -1.73 -7.73 28.16
C ALA A 138 -0.29 -8.05 27.71
N ALA A 139 0.54 -8.57 28.62
CA ALA A 139 1.90 -8.97 28.30
C ALA A 139 1.95 -10.19 27.36
N ALA A 140 1.11 -11.20 27.59
CA ALA A 140 0.99 -12.37 26.73
C ALA A 140 0.46 -11.99 25.33
N VAL A 141 -0.58 -11.16 25.27
CA VAL A 141 -1.13 -10.66 24.00
C VAL A 141 -0.09 -9.88 23.20
N LEU A 142 0.67 -8.99 23.83
CA LEU A 142 1.76 -8.28 23.15
C LEU A 142 2.88 -9.22 22.71
N THR A 143 3.17 -10.26 23.49
CA THR A 143 4.13 -11.29 23.13
C THR A 143 3.66 -12.07 21.90
N ASP A 144 2.40 -12.49 21.83
CA ASP A 144 1.85 -13.18 20.65
C ASP A 144 1.86 -12.29 19.40
N ILE A 145 1.43 -11.03 19.56
CA ILE A 145 1.40 -10.06 18.45
C ILE A 145 2.80 -9.80 17.89
N HIS A 146 3.82 -9.67 18.76
CA HIS A 146 5.16 -9.21 18.35
C HIS A 146 6.23 -10.32 18.26
N GLN A 147 6.03 -11.46 18.92
CA GLN A 147 6.95 -12.60 18.90
C GLN A 147 6.37 -13.80 18.15
N GLY A 148 5.07 -14.07 18.27
CA GLY A 148 4.43 -15.26 17.70
C GLY A 148 4.24 -15.23 16.18
N ARG A 149 3.95 -14.06 15.60
CA ARG A 149 3.57 -13.95 14.18
C ARG A 149 4.74 -13.75 13.20
N ASP A 150 5.66 -12.84 13.51
CA ASP A 150 6.74 -12.48 12.57
C ASP A 150 7.96 -13.42 12.64
N ARG A 151 8.28 -13.93 13.85
CA ARG A 151 9.50 -14.72 14.07
C ARG A 151 9.32 -16.18 13.65
N THR A 152 8.18 -16.78 13.97
CA THR A 152 7.86 -18.16 13.61
C THR A 152 7.79 -18.35 12.10
N ALA A 153 7.13 -17.46 11.35
CA ALA A 153 6.99 -17.62 9.90
C ALA A 153 8.33 -17.45 9.16
N ILE A 154 9.16 -16.49 9.59
CA ILE A 154 10.51 -16.30 9.03
C ILE A 154 11.43 -17.48 9.39
N GLU A 155 11.31 -18.03 10.60
CA GLU A 155 12.05 -19.21 11.03
C GLU A 155 11.60 -20.48 10.28
N VAL A 156 10.30 -20.67 10.06
CA VAL A 156 9.75 -21.76 9.23
C VAL A 156 10.19 -21.61 7.78
N LEU A 157 10.17 -20.40 7.20
CA LEU A 157 10.74 -20.13 5.89
C LEU A 157 12.22 -20.51 5.85
N ARG A 158 13.01 -20.08 6.84
CA ARG A 158 14.43 -20.39 6.93
C ARG A 158 14.68 -21.90 7.01
N GLN A 159 13.89 -22.64 7.79
CA GLN A 159 13.98 -24.09 7.90
C GLN A 159 13.58 -24.79 6.59
N TYR A 160 12.49 -24.36 5.97
CA TYR A 160 11.99 -24.90 4.71
C TYR A 160 13.04 -24.79 3.58
N VAL A 161 13.66 -23.61 3.43
CA VAL A 161 14.67 -23.37 2.38
C VAL A 161 16.08 -23.79 2.76
N ALA A 162 16.28 -24.34 3.97
CA ALA A 162 17.54 -24.96 4.34
C ALA A 162 17.70 -26.35 3.69
N SER A 163 16.61 -26.97 3.23
CA SER A 163 16.66 -28.24 2.49
C SER A 163 17.13 -28.02 1.05
N PRO A 164 18.24 -28.64 0.61
CA PRO A 164 18.70 -28.55 -0.77
C PRO A 164 17.69 -29.05 -1.80
N ASP A 165 16.91 -30.08 -1.46
CA ASP A 165 15.88 -30.65 -2.35
C ASP A 165 14.75 -29.65 -2.61
N VAL A 166 14.35 -28.89 -1.58
CA VAL A 166 13.35 -27.82 -1.71
C VAL A 166 13.86 -26.72 -2.64
N VAL A 167 15.11 -26.28 -2.43
CA VAL A 167 15.73 -25.25 -3.28
C VAL A 167 15.87 -25.74 -4.72
N GLY A 168 16.27 -27.00 -4.93
CA GLY A 168 16.35 -27.63 -6.24
C GLY A 168 15.00 -27.63 -6.97
N ARG A 169 13.93 -28.07 -6.29
CA ARG A 169 12.57 -28.10 -6.86
C ARG A 169 12.07 -26.71 -7.25
N LEU A 170 12.27 -25.71 -6.40
CA LEU A 170 11.90 -24.32 -6.70
C LEU A 170 12.73 -23.77 -7.86
N ALA A 171 14.02 -24.11 -7.96
CA ALA A 171 14.88 -23.70 -9.06
C ALA A 171 14.46 -24.34 -10.40
N GLU A 172 14.05 -25.61 -10.40
CA GLU A 172 13.50 -26.29 -11.57
C GLU A 172 12.18 -25.69 -12.04
N GLN A 173 11.30 -25.31 -11.10
CA GLN A 173 10.08 -24.56 -11.43
C GLN A 173 10.44 -23.20 -12.04
N LEU A 174 11.35 -22.46 -11.41
CA LEU A 174 11.77 -21.14 -11.89
C LEU A 174 12.38 -21.22 -13.29
N ASP A 175 13.22 -22.22 -13.57
CA ASP A 175 13.83 -22.41 -14.89
C ASP A 175 12.80 -22.71 -15.97
N ARG A 176 11.79 -23.55 -15.68
CA ARG A 176 10.70 -23.82 -16.62
C ARG A 176 9.84 -22.56 -16.85
N SER A 177 9.31 -21.97 -15.79
CA SER A 177 8.44 -20.80 -15.87
C SER A 177 9.14 -19.59 -16.49
N TRP A 178 10.45 -19.41 -16.25
CA TRP A 178 11.23 -18.34 -16.87
C TRP A 178 11.35 -18.49 -18.39
N ARG A 179 11.53 -19.74 -18.87
CA ARG A 179 11.64 -20.07 -20.31
C ARG A 179 10.30 -20.04 -21.05
N ASP A 180 9.19 -20.13 -20.33
CA ASP A 180 7.83 -20.12 -20.91
C ASP A 180 7.32 -18.70 -21.22
N VAL A 181 7.89 -17.67 -20.59
CA VAL A 181 7.54 -16.27 -20.90
C VAL A 181 8.10 -15.86 -22.26
N ARG A 182 7.20 -15.48 -23.17
CA ARG A 182 7.55 -15.10 -24.55
C ARG A 182 6.94 -13.75 -24.90
N ALA A 183 7.77 -12.84 -25.38
CA ALA A 183 7.29 -11.59 -25.93
C ALA A 183 6.73 -11.80 -27.34
N ALA A 184 5.54 -11.27 -27.60
CA ALA A 184 5.05 -11.05 -28.96
C ALA A 184 5.45 -9.65 -29.45
N PRO A 185 5.70 -9.45 -30.76
CA PRO A 185 5.86 -8.11 -31.31
C PRO A 185 4.64 -7.26 -30.98
N THR A 186 4.83 -6.04 -30.49
CA THR A 186 3.73 -5.14 -30.12
C THR A 186 4.11 -3.69 -30.38
N ALA A 187 3.19 -2.93 -30.99
CA ALA A 187 3.36 -1.51 -31.18
C ALA A 187 3.00 -0.77 -29.89
N THR A 188 3.97 -0.06 -29.30
CA THR A 188 3.80 0.65 -28.02
C THR A 188 3.05 1.98 -28.15
N GLY A 189 3.04 2.57 -29.34
CA GLY A 189 2.46 3.90 -29.59
C GLY A 189 1.00 4.06 -29.18
N PRO A 190 0.07 3.19 -29.63
CA PRO A 190 -1.35 3.27 -29.26
C PRO A 190 -1.57 3.18 -27.75
N PHE A 191 -0.91 2.21 -27.10
CA PHE A 191 -0.96 2.02 -25.65
C PHE A 191 -0.51 3.28 -24.88
N LEU A 192 0.62 3.88 -25.27
CA LEU A 192 1.12 5.11 -24.63
C LEU A 192 0.17 6.30 -24.85
N ALA A 193 -0.52 6.37 -25.98
CA ALA A 193 -1.53 7.39 -26.22
C ALA A 193 -2.75 7.23 -25.29
N GLU A 194 -3.20 5.99 -25.05
CA GLU A 194 -4.27 5.69 -24.11
C GLU A 194 -3.90 6.04 -22.66
N LEU A 195 -2.65 5.81 -22.27
CA LEU A 195 -2.13 6.28 -20.98
C LEU A 195 -2.24 7.80 -20.81
N GLY A 196 -2.17 8.57 -21.90
CA GLY A 196 -2.45 10.01 -21.90
C GLY A 196 -3.84 10.35 -21.34
N THR A 197 -4.85 9.52 -21.64
CA THR A 197 -6.21 9.66 -21.10
C THR A 197 -6.30 9.19 -19.65
N VAL A 198 -5.67 8.05 -19.33
CA VAL A 198 -5.64 7.46 -17.98
C VAL A 198 -4.99 8.40 -16.96
N LEU A 199 -3.85 8.98 -17.33
CA LEU A 199 -3.03 9.86 -16.49
C LEU A 199 -3.37 11.36 -16.69
N GLY A 200 -4.29 11.66 -17.60
CA GLY A 200 -4.79 13.00 -17.89
C GLY A 200 -5.69 13.58 -16.79
N ALA A 201 -6.00 14.87 -16.89
CA ALA A 201 -7.00 15.50 -16.03
C ALA A 201 -8.43 15.15 -16.53
N VAL A 202 -9.39 15.02 -15.61
CA VAL A 202 -10.80 14.82 -15.95
C VAL A 202 -11.65 15.90 -15.30
N ASN A 203 -12.61 16.43 -16.07
CA ASN A 203 -13.61 17.36 -15.56
C ASN A 203 -15.01 16.77 -15.81
N GLY A 204 -15.71 16.45 -14.72
CA GLY A 204 -17.09 15.94 -14.74
C GLY A 204 -17.22 14.41 -14.89
N HIS A 205 -18.40 13.92 -14.52
CA HIS A 205 -18.71 12.49 -14.40
C HIS A 205 -18.54 11.69 -15.71
N ARG A 206 -18.90 12.27 -16.87
CA ARG A 206 -18.76 11.58 -18.17
C ARG A 206 -17.29 11.35 -18.55
N ALA A 207 -16.42 12.31 -18.25
CA ALA A 207 -14.99 12.19 -18.49
C ALA A 207 -14.35 11.15 -17.55
N ALA A 208 -14.78 11.10 -16.28
CA ALA A 208 -14.34 10.08 -15.33
C ALA A 208 -14.73 8.66 -15.79
N ALA A 209 -15.97 8.46 -16.24
CA ALA A 209 -16.42 7.18 -16.79
C ALA A 209 -15.69 6.81 -18.10
N GLY A 210 -15.36 7.80 -18.93
CA GLY A 210 -14.54 7.60 -20.12
C GLY A 210 -13.13 7.11 -19.79
N ARG A 211 -12.47 7.75 -18.81
CA ARG A 211 -11.16 7.35 -18.31
C ARG A 211 -11.16 5.94 -17.74
N GLN A 212 -12.19 5.57 -16.98
CA GLN A 212 -12.33 4.21 -16.45
C GLN A 212 -12.43 3.15 -17.56
N ARG A 213 -13.18 3.43 -18.64
CA ARG A 213 -13.25 2.52 -19.80
C ARG A 213 -11.91 2.37 -20.51
N VAL A 214 -11.17 3.48 -20.69
CA VAL A 214 -9.82 3.42 -21.26
C VAL A 214 -8.88 2.63 -20.35
N TRP A 215 -8.99 2.79 -19.03
CA TRP A 215 -8.20 1.98 -18.10
C TRP A 215 -8.49 0.48 -18.21
N SER A 216 -9.76 0.09 -18.33
CA SER A 216 -10.11 -1.31 -18.59
C SER A 216 -9.53 -1.84 -19.92
N ALA A 217 -9.47 -1.01 -20.97
CA ALA A 217 -8.83 -1.38 -22.23
C ALA A 217 -7.30 -1.52 -22.08
N VAL A 218 -6.66 -0.60 -21.38
CA VAL A 218 -5.22 -0.62 -21.07
C VAL A 218 -4.82 -1.85 -20.26
N ILE A 219 -5.68 -2.31 -19.34
CA ILE A 219 -5.45 -3.57 -18.59
C ILE A 219 -5.50 -4.78 -19.54
N ALA A 220 -6.45 -4.80 -20.47
CA ALA A 220 -6.65 -5.91 -21.41
C ALA A 220 -5.63 -5.92 -22.58
N ASP A 221 -4.83 -4.86 -22.72
CA ASP A 221 -3.80 -4.76 -23.74
C ASP A 221 -2.58 -5.62 -23.36
N ALA A 222 -2.03 -6.37 -24.32
CA ALA A 222 -0.86 -7.23 -24.08
C ALA A 222 0.47 -6.46 -24.01
N THR A 223 0.50 -5.16 -24.30
CA THR A 223 1.69 -4.31 -24.33
C THR A 223 2.47 -4.34 -23.01
N PRO A 224 1.85 -4.18 -21.81
CA PRO A 224 2.58 -4.26 -20.54
C PRO A 224 3.27 -5.61 -20.37
N TYR A 225 2.58 -6.71 -20.68
CA TYR A 225 3.15 -8.06 -20.65
C TYR A 225 4.36 -8.16 -21.61
N ASN A 226 4.18 -7.76 -22.87
CA ASN A 226 5.18 -7.91 -23.91
C ASN A 226 6.42 -7.06 -23.66
N LEU A 227 6.28 -5.86 -23.08
CA LEU A 227 7.41 -5.04 -22.64
C LEU A 227 8.22 -5.75 -21.53
N GLY A 228 7.56 -6.31 -20.53
CA GLY A 228 8.24 -7.01 -19.43
C GLY A 228 8.87 -8.34 -19.85
N ALA A 229 8.27 -9.03 -20.81
CA ALA A 229 8.86 -10.22 -21.43
C ALA A 229 10.07 -9.85 -22.31
N SER A 230 9.97 -8.77 -23.09
CA SER A 230 11.05 -8.30 -23.97
C SER A 230 12.29 -7.85 -23.21
N ALA A 231 12.12 -7.36 -21.98
CA ALA A 231 13.22 -6.99 -21.08
C ALA A 231 14.25 -8.11 -20.83
N ARG A 232 13.90 -9.37 -21.11
CA ARG A 232 14.77 -10.55 -20.95
C ARG A 232 15.57 -10.88 -22.20
N LEU A 233 15.24 -10.27 -23.33
CA LEU A 233 15.82 -10.58 -24.63
C LEU A 233 16.99 -9.64 -24.93
N GLU A 234 18.07 -10.21 -25.46
CA GLU A 234 19.21 -9.44 -25.94
C GLU A 234 18.82 -8.63 -27.18
N GLY A 235 19.17 -7.34 -27.19
CA GLY A 235 18.85 -6.44 -28.30
C GLY A 235 17.38 -5.99 -28.40
N ALA A 236 16.54 -6.28 -27.40
CA ALA A 236 15.18 -5.75 -27.37
C ALA A 236 15.20 -4.21 -27.19
N GLU A 237 14.49 -3.52 -28.08
CA GLU A 237 14.32 -2.07 -27.99
C GLU A 237 13.13 -1.73 -27.09
N LEU A 238 13.41 -1.57 -25.79
CA LEU A 238 12.44 -1.02 -24.85
C LEU A 238 12.43 0.52 -24.92
N PRO A 239 11.28 1.16 -24.62
CA PRO A 239 11.22 2.62 -24.53
C PRO A 239 12.11 3.21 -23.43
N TRP A 240 12.54 2.38 -22.46
CA TRP A 240 13.36 2.78 -21.32
C TRP A 240 14.37 1.68 -20.98
N SER A 241 15.53 2.05 -20.42
CA SER A 241 16.47 1.09 -19.85
C SER A 241 16.01 0.63 -18.47
N ILE A 242 15.85 -0.69 -18.27
CA ILE A 242 15.45 -1.25 -16.96
C ILE A 242 16.50 -1.01 -15.85
N VAL A 243 17.77 -0.82 -16.24
CA VAL A 243 18.87 -0.41 -15.35
C VAL A 243 18.76 1.07 -15.01
N GLY A 244 18.47 1.91 -16.01
CA GLY A 244 18.21 3.34 -15.81
C GLY A 244 17.05 3.59 -14.85
N LEU A 245 15.95 2.87 -15.04
CA LEU A 245 14.78 2.87 -14.16
C LEU A 245 15.10 2.35 -12.75
N GLY A 246 16.17 1.57 -12.62
CA GLY A 246 16.56 0.95 -11.36
C GLY A 246 15.68 -0.22 -10.95
N LEU A 247 15.04 -0.88 -11.91
CA LEU A 247 14.25 -2.09 -11.69
C LEU A 247 15.14 -3.34 -11.65
N SER A 248 16.21 -3.37 -12.44
CA SER A 248 17.24 -4.43 -12.44
C SER A 248 18.65 -3.83 -12.43
N SER A 249 19.66 -4.63 -12.07
CA SER A 249 21.08 -4.28 -12.16
C SER A 249 21.70 -4.59 -13.53
N ALA A 250 21.03 -5.36 -14.38
CA ALA A 250 21.53 -5.73 -15.69
C ALA A 250 20.42 -5.63 -16.75
N GLU A 251 20.85 -5.41 -18.00
CA GLU A 251 20.00 -5.45 -19.19
C GLU A 251 20.72 -6.34 -20.23
N PRO A 252 20.11 -7.43 -20.70
CA PRO A 252 18.76 -7.92 -20.38
C PRO A 252 18.57 -8.37 -18.92
N GLN A 253 17.32 -8.41 -18.46
CA GLN A 253 16.96 -8.90 -17.15
C GLN A 253 17.42 -10.35 -16.96
N ARG A 254 18.13 -10.60 -15.87
CA ARG A 254 18.59 -11.95 -15.50
C ARG A 254 17.52 -12.66 -14.66
N GLN A 255 17.50 -13.99 -14.79
CA GLN A 255 16.68 -14.83 -13.91
C GLN A 255 17.11 -14.61 -12.45
N PRO A 256 16.16 -14.37 -11.52
CA PRO A 256 16.48 -14.21 -10.11
C PRO A 256 16.95 -15.53 -9.49
N ARG A 257 17.59 -15.46 -8.33
CA ARG A 257 17.97 -16.67 -7.57
C ARG A 257 16.82 -17.13 -6.69
N ILE A 258 16.78 -18.41 -6.33
CA ILE A 258 15.85 -18.90 -5.29
C ILE A 258 16.23 -18.34 -3.92
N ALA A 259 17.49 -18.51 -3.54
CA ALA A 259 18.03 -18.07 -2.26
C ALA A 259 19.44 -17.48 -2.41
N GLY A 260 19.90 -16.79 -1.37
CA GLY A 260 21.18 -16.08 -1.34
C GLY A 260 20.99 -14.58 -1.27
N GLU A 261 21.97 -13.88 -0.72
CA GLU A 261 21.93 -12.43 -0.63
C GLU A 261 22.02 -11.83 -2.04
N SER A 262 20.94 -11.17 -2.48
CA SER A 262 21.05 -10.21 -3.58
C SER A 262 21.60 -8.92 -2.98
N ASP A 263 22.82 -8.56 -3.35
CA ASP A 263 23.47 -7.29 -2.97
C ASP A 263 22.80 -6.05 -3.62
N SER A 264 21.57 -6.23 -4.12
CA SER A 264 20.89 -5.34 -5.03
C SER A 264 19.54 -4.94 -4.45
N ASP A 265 19.39 -3.64 -4.17
CA ASP A 265 18.10 -3.02 -3.81
C ASP A 265 17.07 -3.04 -4.96
N ARG A 266 17.47 -3.55 -6.14
CA ARG A 266 16.67 -3.59 -7.37
C ARG A 266 15.55 -4.61 -7.25
N PRO A 267 14.29 -4.21 -7.45
CA PRO A 267 13.14 -5.10 -7.26
C PRO A 267 13.21 -6.41 -8.04
N LEU A 268 13.64 -6.37 -9.30
CA LEU A 268 13.63 -7.53 -10.19
C LEU A 268 14.77 -8.53 -9.91
N ASP A 269 15.83 -8.09 -9.21
CA ASP A 269 16.99 -8.93 -8.89
C ASP A 269 16.81 -9.71 -7.57
N ARG A 270 15.82 -9.33 -6.76
CA ARG A 270 15.58 -9.94 -5.45
C ARG A 270 15.30 -11.42 -5.58
N SER A 271 15.95 -12.20 -4.71
CA SER A 271 15.71 -13.63 -4.63
C SER A 271 14.25 -13.95 -4.26
N VAL A 272 13.77 -15.12 -4.66
CA VAL A 272 12.42 -15.60 -4.27
C VAL A 272 12.26 -15.57 -2.76
N VAL A 273 13.25 -16.07 -2.02
CA VAL A 273 13.24 -16.07 -0.55
C VAL A 273 13.19 -14.66 0.04
N ASP A 274 13.88 -13.68 -0.54
CA ASP A 274 13.83 -12.30 -0.06
C ASP A 274 12.48 -11.65 -0.31
N ARG A 275 11.81 -11.98 -1.42
CA ARG A 275 10.45 -11.51 -1.71
C ARG A 275 9.44 -12.12 -0.74
N VAL A 276 9.46 -13.44 -0.52
CA VAL A 276 8.62 -14.12 0.48
C VAL A 276 8.87 -13.54 1.88
N ARG A 277 10.14 -13.35 2.27
CA ARG A 277 10.50 -12.73 3.55
C ARG A 277 9.95 -11.31 3.68
N ALA A 278 10.01 -10.52 2.61
CA ALA A 278 9.44 -9.18 2.60
C ALA A 278 7.91 -9.18 2.73
N THR A 279 7.23 -10.15 2.12
CA THR A 279 5.80 -10.39 2.29
C THR A 279 5.47 -10.71 3.75
N LEU A 280 6.13 -11.71 4.33
CA LEU A 280 5.89 -12.13 5.71
C LEU A 280 6.11 -10.99 6.71
N ARG A 281 7.13 -10.15 6.51
CA ARG A 281 7.40 -8.96 7.36
C ARG A 281 6.32 -7.88 7.30
N ARG A 282 5.50 -7.86 6.24
CA ARG A 282 4.46 -6.83 6.02
C ARG A 282 3.05 -7.37 6.26
N ALA A 283 2.90 -8.69 6.33
CA ALA A 283 1.62 -9.36 6.47
C ALA A 283 1.09 -9.20 7.90
N LEU A 284 0.14 -8.28 8.09
CA LEU A 284 -0.56 -8.10 9.36
C LEU A 284 -1.56 -9.24 9.65
N ASP A 285 -2.01 -9.95 8.61
CA ASP A 285 -3.04 -10.99 8.64
C ASP A 285 -2.54 -12.31 8.01
N ARG A 286 -1.60 -12.97 8.68
CA ARG A 286 -0.94 -14.19 8.17
C ARG A 286 -1.90 -15.33 7.82
N ASP A 287 -3.05 -15.43 8.51
CA ASP A 287 -3.98 -16.54 8.31
C ASP A 287 -4.70 -16.49 6.95
N ALA A 288 -4.63 -15.35 6.26
CA ALA A 288 -5.09 -15.20 4.89
C ALA A 288 -4.00 -15.50 3.84
N LEU A 289 -2.74 -15.73 4.25
CA LEU A 289 -1.68 -16.19 3.34
C LEU A 289 -1.65 -17.72 3.23
N PRO A 290 -1.23 -18.25 2.06
CA PRO A 290 -0.87 -19.65 1.93
C PRO A 290 0.18 -20.11 2.95
N ASP A 291 0.34 -21.43 3.09
CA ASP A 291 1.48 -21.97 3.82
C ASP A 291 2.80 -21.65 3.12
N ILE A 292 3.92 -21.84 3.83
CA ILE A 292 5.25 -21.45 3.32
C ILE A 292 5.61 -22.19 2.02
N PRO A 293 5.37 -23.50 1.86
CA PRO A 293 5.59 -24.18 0.58
C PRO A 293 4.84 -23.54 -0.58
N LEU A 294 3.52 -23.38 -0.47
CA LEU A 294 2.71 -22.80 -1.54
C LEU A 294 3.08 -21.33 -1.80
N LEU A 295 3.33 -20.55 -0.75
CA LEU A 295 3.77 -19.16 -0.88
C LEU A 295 5.11 -19.03 -1.64
N CYS A 296 6.04 -19.97 -1.47
CA CYS A 296 7.29 -20.00 -2.23
C CYS A 296 7.06 -20.38 -3.70
N GLU A 297 6.20 -21.36 -3.97
CA GLU A 297 5.87 -21.80 -5.32
C GLU A 297 5.19 -20.68 -6.11
N GLU A 298 4.20 -20.00 -5.53
CA GLU A 298 3.55 -18.87 -6.18
C GLU A 298 4.49 -17.66 -6.35
N GLU A 299 5.45 -17.47 -5.43
CA GLU A 299 6.48 -16.43 -5.60
C GLU A 299 7.47 -16.78 -6.71
N VAL A 300 7.74 -18.07 -6.97
CA VAL A 300 8.50 -18.49 -8.17
C VAL A 300 7.75 -18.09 -9.44
N ASP A 301 6.42 -18.28 -9.48
CA ASP A 301 5.61 -17.88 -10.63
C ASP A 301 5.60 -16.35 -10.79
N ARG A 302 5.44 -15.59 -9.70
CA ARG A 302 5.57 -14.12 -9.72
C ARG A 302 6.95 -13.69 -10.18
N ALA A 303 8.02 -14.26 -9.66
CA ALA A 303 9.40 -13.95 -10.06
C ALA A 303 9.68 -14.28 -11.53
N SER A 304 8.98 -15.28 -12.08
CA SER A 304 9.05 -15.67 -13.48
C SER A 304 8.15 -14.83 -14.39
N ALA A 305 7.14 -14.14 -13.87
CA ALA A 305 6.23 -13.33 -14.67
C ALA A 305 6.89 -12.02 -15.15
N PRO A 306 6.40 -11.42 -16.27
CA PRO A 306 6.83 -10.09 -16.68
C PRO A 306 6.78 -9.10 -15.52
N TRP A 307 7.84 -8.31 -15.36
CA TRP A 307 7.99 -7.35 -14.26
C TRP A 307 7.97 -7.93 -12.83
N GLY A 308 7.99 -9.24 -12.67
CA GLY A 308 7.82 -9.85 -11.36
C GLY A 308 6.39 -9.78 -10.81
N LEU A 309 5.38 -9.64 -11.68
CA LEU A 309 3.97 -9.43 -11.35
C LEU A 309 3.10 -10.33 -12.25
N LEU A 310 2.21 -11.14 -11.67
CA LEU A 310 1.38 -12.08 -12.44
C LEU A 310 0.24 -11.40 -13.18
N SER A 311 -0.46 -10.50 -12.50
CA SER A 311 -1.73 -9.98 -12.97
C SER A 311 -1.58 -8.76 -13.91
N GLU A 312 -2.35 -8.77 -15.00
CA GLU A 312 -2.26 -7.79 -16.10
C GLU A 312 -2.49 -6.34 -15.62
N ASP A 313 -3.42 -6.15 -14.68
CA ASP A 313 -3.71 -4.85 -14.08
C ASP A 313 -2.51 -4.30 -13.28
N LYS A 314 -1.70 -5.16 -12.65
CA LYS A 314 -0.48 -4.75 -11.93
C LYS A 314 0.62 -4.42 -12.93
N GLN A 315 0.75 -5.19 -14.01
CA GLN A 315 1.72 -4.90 -15.08
C GLN A 315 1.40 -3.57 -15.77
N ALA A 316 0.13 -3.34 -16.14
CA ALA A 316 -0.34 -2.07 -16.68
C ALA A 316 -0.09 -0.91 -15.71
N THR A 317 -0.36 -1.11 -14.41
CA THR A 317 -0.13 -0.08 -13.39
C THR A 317 1.36 0.23 -13.22
N LEU A 318 2.23 -0.78 -13.28
CA LEU A 318 3.67 -0.57 -13.22
C LEU A 318 4.13 0.26 -14.42
N VAL A 319 3.69 -0.07 -15.63
CA VAL A 319 4.05 0.68 -16.84
C VAL A 319 3.54 2.12 -16.78
N ALA A 320 2.30 2.34 -16.34
CA ALA A 320 1.78 3.69 -16.10
C ALA A 320 2.64 4.45 -15.05
N GLY A 321 3.12 3.75 -14.02
CA GLY A 321 4.03 4.31 -13.04
C GLY A 321 5.44 4.59 -13.57
N ILE A 322 5.96 3.80 -14.50
CA ILE A 322 7.21 4.07 -15.22
C ILE A 322 7.07 5.37 -16.01
N GLU A 323 5.99 5.52 -16.77
CA GLU A 323 5.69 6.72 -17.55
C GLU A 323 5.57 7.97 -16.67
N VAL A 324 5.00 7.85 -15.47
CA VAL A 324 5.05 8.95 -14.48
C VAL A 324 6.48 9.20 -14.01
N ALA A 325 7.21 8.15 -13.63
CA ALA A 325 8.49 8.25 -12.96
C ALA A 325 9.63 8.80 -13.83
N VAL A 326 9.61 8.54 -15.14
CA VAL A 326 10.62 9.07 -16.09
C VAL A 326 10.47 10.57 -16.31
N GLU A 327 9.29 11.13 -16.02
CA GLU A 327 9.06 12.57 -16.10
C GLU A 327 9.38 13.30 -14.79
N LEU A 328 9.68 12.60 -13.69
CA LEU A 328 9.96 13.22 -12.39
C LEU A 328 11.44 13.64 -12.27
N ALA A 329 11.67 14.93 -12.41
CA ALA A 329 12.96 15.60 -12.24
C ALA A 329 12.80 16.77 -11.25
N PRO A 330 12.73 16.49 -9.93
CA PRO A 330 12.43 17.52 -8.93
C PRO A 330 13.51 18.61 -8.83
N LEU A 331 14.74 18.33 -9.25
CA LEU A 331 15.85 19.29 -9.24
C LEU A 331 15.90 20.17 -10.50
N ASP A 332 15.38 19.69 -11.63
CA ASP A 332 15.40 20.41 -12.90
C ASP A 332 14.05 21.10 -13.16
N PRO A 333 13.96 22.44 -13.09
CA PRO A 333 12.71 23.15 -13.34
C PRO A 333 12.28 23.19 -14.81
N SER A 334 13.19 22.91 -15.76
CA SER A 334 12.92 23.00 -17.19
C SER A 334 12.13 21.80 -17.72
N VAL A 335 12.17 20.67 -17.01
CA VAL A 335 11.44 19.46 -17.38
C VAL A 335 9.93 19.70 -17.26
N ALA A 336 9.27 19.62 -18.41
CA ALA A 336 7.83 19.56 -18.54
C ALA A 336 7.35 18.09 -18.56
N SER A 337 6.14 17.87 -18.08
CA SER A 337 5.52 16.55 -18.01
C SER A 337 4.41 16.43 -19.04
N ARG A 338 4.38 15.34 -19.82
CA ARG A 338 3.32 15.04 -20.78
C ARG A 338 2.02 14.68 -20.08
N TYR A 339 2.13 13.97 -18.95
CA TYR A 339 0.99 13.50 -18.20
C TYR A 339 0.60 14.50 -17.10
N ALA A 340 -0.69 14.83 -17.02
CA ALA A 340 -1.20 15.76 -16.01
C ALA A 340 -0.92 15.27 -14.57
N LEU A 341 -1.01 13.96 -14.33
CA LEU A 341 -0.67 13.37 -13.04
C LEU A 341 0.82 13.55 -12.69
N ALA A 342 1.73 13.33 -13.65
CA ALA A 342 3.15 13.54 -13.45
C ALA A 342 3.46 15.01 -13.16
N ALA A 343 2.84 15.93 -13.91
CA ALA A 343 2.95 17.38 -13.68
C ALA A 343 2.51 17.77 -12.25
N GLN A 344 1.42 17.20 -11.76
CA GLN A 344 0.90 17.43 -10.41
C GLN A 344 1.85 16.91 -9.33
N ILE A 345 2.38 15.70 -9.49
CA ILE A 345 3.36 15.11 -8.56
C ILE A 345 4.64 15.94 -8.54
N GLN A 346 5.18 16.25 -9.72
CA GLN A 346 6.36 17.09 -9.91
C GLN A 346 6.20 18.46 -9.22
N ALA A 347 5.09 19.14 -9.46
CA ALA A 347 4.81 20.45 -8.86
C ALA A 347 4.78 20.39 -7.33
N ARG A 348 4.26 19.31 -6.75
CA ARG A 348 4.25 19.08 -5.30
C ARG A 348 5.67 18.84 -4.77
N LEU A 349 6.44 17.98 -5.43
CA LEU A 349 7.84 17.69 -5.04
C LEU A 349 8.72 18.94 -5.10
N ARG A 350 8.61 19.74 -6.16
CA ARG A 350 9.39 20.98 -6.34
C ARG A 350 9.09 22.05 -5.28
N LYS A 351 7.95 21.98 -4.61
CA LYS A 351 7.55 22.90 -3.53
C LYS A 351 8.06 22.48 -2.15
N GLU A 352 8.61 21.28 -2.01
CA GLU A 352 9.18 20.82 -0.74
C GLU A 352 10.43 21.66 -0.39
N ALA A 353 10.49 22.14 0.85
CA ALA A 353 11.55 23.07 1.29
C ALA A 353 12.96 22.49 1.10
N TYR A 354 13.14 21.18 1.33
CA TYR A 354 14.42 20.52 1.16
C TYR A 354 14.84 20.40 -0.31
N VAL A 355 13.88 20.28 -1.24
CA VAL A 355 14.15 20.28 -2.68
C VAL A 355 14.53 21.67 -3.14
N LEU A 356 13.83 22.71 -2.70
CA LEU A 356 14.18 24.10 -2.97
C LEU A 356 15.56 24.48 -2.41
N HIS A 357 15.91 23.93 -1.25
CA HIS A 357 17.24 24.11 -0.65
C HIS A 357 18.32 23.42 -1.49
N ALA A 358 18.13 22.14 -1.83
CA ALA A 358 19.07 21.38 -2.67
C ALA A 358 19.29 22.08 -4.04
N ARG A 359 18.22 22.59 -4.67
CA ARG A 359 18.30 23.31 -5.94
C ARG A 359 19.15 24.57 -5.86
N ARG A 360 18.98 25.38 -4.80
CA ARG A 360 19.79 26.59 -4.60
C ARG A 360 21.27 26.26 -4.44
N TYR A 361 21.58 25.28 -3.60
CA TYR A 361 22.96 24.83 -3.38
C TYR A 361 23.64 24.33 -4.66
N LEU A 362 22.92 23.53 -5.45
CA LEU A 362 23.43 23.02 -6.72
C LEU A 362 23.63 24.15 -7.76
N ALA A 363 22.72 25.11 -7.83
CA ALA A 363 22.84 26.24 -8.74
C ALA A 363 23.99 27.20 -8.36
N GLU A 364 24.29 27.34 -7.07
CA GLU A 364 25.37 28.18 -6.55
C GLU A 364 26.75 27.50 -6.61
N GLY A 365 26.83 26.23 -7.08
CA GLY A 365 28.08 25.47 -7.14
C GLY A 365 28.68 25.14 -5.76
N GLY A 366 27.88 25.24 -4.69
CA GLY A 366 28.33 25.06 -3.32
C GLY A 366 28.66 23.60 -2.99
N PRO A 367 29.61 23.33 -2.09
CA PRO A 367 29.93 21.96 -1.67
C PRO A 367 28.74 21.31 -0.95
N ILE A 368 28.27 20.18 -1.46
CA ILE A 368 27.21 19.38 -0.81
C ILE A 368 27.82 18.66 0.39
N HIS A 369 27.27 18.90 1.58
CA HIS A 369 27.68 18.20 2.79
C HIS A 369 27.54 16.68 2.60
N PRO A 370 28.54 15.83 2.98
CA PRO A 370 28.49 14.38 2.74
C PRO A 370 27.21 13.70 3.22
N ARG A 371 26.65 14.15 4.35
CA ARG A 371 25.39 13.63 4.88
C ARG A 371 24.15 13.97 4.03
N GLN A 372 24.17 15.08 3.26
CA GLN A 372 23.08 15.48 2.37
C GLN A 372 23.19 14.86 0.97
N ARG A 373 24.38 14.38 0.60
CA ARG A 373 24.68 13.79 -0.72
C ARG A 373 23.69 12.71 -1.10
N GLN A 374 23.38 11.77 -0.19
CA GLN A 374 22.42 10.70 -0.47
C GLN A 374 21.03 11.22 -0.87
N VAL A 375 20.52 12.26 -0.20
CA VAL A 375 19.19 12.82 -0.52
C VAL A 375 19.23 13.58 -1.85
N VAL A 376 20.34 14.25 -2.15
CA VAL A 376 20.52 14.93 -3.44
C VAL A 376 20.61 13.90 -4.58
N ASP A 377 21.37 12.82 -4.39
CA ASP A 377 21.50 11.73 -5.36
C ASP A 377 20.14 11.03 -5.57
N ASP A 378 19.38 10.78 -4.50
CA ASP A 378 18.02 10.22 -4.58
C ASP A 378 17.05 11.18 -5.30
N LEU A 379 17.21 12.50 -5.16
CA LEU A 379 16.42 13.49 -5.90
C LEU A 379 16.82 13.61 -7.37
N ALA A 380 18.11 13.48 -7.69
CA ALA A 380 18.62 13.47 -9.05
C ALA A 380 18.20 12.20 -9.81
N ALA A 381 18.13 11.07 -9.10
CA ALA A 381 17.71 9.78 -9.64
C ALA A 381 16.35 9.33 -9.08
N TYR A 382 15.39 10.27 -8.98
CA TYR A 382 14.09 10.07 -8.29
C TYR A 382 13.28 8.88 -8.79
N THR A 383 13.44 8.52 -10.06
CA THR A 383 12.84 7.32 -10.68
C THR A 383 13.11 6.06 -9.86
N ARG A 384 14.31 5.89 -9.30
CA ARG A 384 14.73 4.67 -8.58
C ARG A 384 13.96 4.45 -7.26
N PRO A 385 13.97 5.38 -6.28
CA PRO A 385 13.20 5.20 -5.05
C PRO A 385 11.69 5.17 -5.31
N TYR A 386 11.21 5.90 -6.34
CA TYR A 386 9.79 5.86 -6.74
C TYR A 386 9.39 4.45 -7.24
N LEU A 387 10.09 3.90 -8.24
CA LEU A 387 9.74 2.61 -8.82
C LEU A 387 10.00 1.43 -7.88
N SER A 388 11.06 1.49 -7.07
CA SER A 388 11.28 0.48 -6.02
C SER A 388 10.09 0.42 -5.05
N ARG A 389 9.56 1.58 -4.66
CA ARG A 389 8.40 1.66 -3.76
C ARG A 389 7.10 1.28 -4.46
N LEU A 390 6.90 1.66 -5.73
CA LEU A 390 5.74 1.26 -6.51
C LEU A 390 5.69 -0.25 -6.68
N TRP A 391 6.78 -0.86 -7.16
CA TRP A 391 6.88 -2.30 -7.32
C TRP A 391 6.57 -3.03 -6.02
N ALA A 392 7.14 -2.57 -4.89
CA ALA A 392 6.89 -3.18 -3.58
C ALA A 392 5.42 -3.13 -3.14
N ARG A 393 4.63 -2.14 -3.60
CA ARG A 393 3.18 -2.07 -3.34
C ARG A 393 2.39 -2.95 -4.30
N LEU A 394 2.75 -2.96 -5.58
CA LEU A 394 2.10 -3.81 -6.58
C LEU A 394 2.34 -5.28 -6.31
N HIS A 395 3.56 -5.67 -5.94
CA HIS A 395 3.88 -7.03 -5.50
C HIS A 395 3.05 -7.44 -4.28
N GLY A 396 2.91 -6.55 -3.29
CA GLY A 396 2.01 -6.79 -2.16
C GLY A 396 0.58 -7.02 -2.61
N ARG A 397 0.02 -6.15 -3.48
CA ARG A 397 -1.32 -6.33 -4.04
C ARG A 397 -1.46 -7.65 -4.80
N ASP A 398 -0.45 -8.05 -5.56
CA ASP A 398 -0.46 -9.29 -6.34
C ASP A 398 -0.48 -10.52 -5.42
N VAL A 399 0.31 -10.53 -4.35
CA VAL A 399 0.26 -11.58 -3.30
C VAL A 399 -1.11 -11.67 -2.65
N TRP A 400 -1.72 -10.51 -2.34
CA TRP A 400 -3.04 -10.45 -1.71
C TRP A 400 -4.20 -10.52 -2.72
N GLN A 401 -3.89 -10.68 -4.01
CA GLN A 401 -4.86 -10.67 -5.11
C GLN A 401 -5.78 -9.44 -5.10
N GLU A 402 -5.29 -8.31 -4.60
CA GLU A 402 -6.00 -7.04 -4.61
C GLU A 402 -5.99 -6.45 -6.03
N PRO A 403 -7.15 -6.08 -6.60
CA PRO A 403 -7.19 -5.54 -7.95
C PRO A 403 -6.61 -4.11 -8.05
N CYS A 404 -6.32 -3.72 -9.27
CA CYS A 404 -5.96 -2.37 -9.73
C CYS A 404 -6.87 -1.99 -10.91
N ASP A 405 -8.15 -2.37 -10.85
CA ASP A 405 -9.15 -2.13 -11.88
C ASP A 405 -9.81 -0.76 -11.76
N ASP A 406 -9.81 -0.11 -10.60
CA ASP A 406 -10.26 1.27 -10.41
C ASP A 406 -9.15 2.29 -10.74
N VAL A 407 -9.41 3.14 -11.74
CA VAL A 407 -8.42 4.13 -12.21
C VAL A 407 -8.11 5.22 -11.19
N ASP A 408 -9.07 5.61 -10.35
CA ASP A 408 -8.86 6.63 -9.31
C ASP A 408 -8.05 6.06 -8.14
N GLU A 409 -8.23 4.78 -7.81
CA GLU A 409 -7.35 4.08 -6.86
C GLU A 409 -5.93 3.97 -7.40
N VAL A 410 -5.75 3.61 -8.67
CA VAL A 410 -4.44 3.54 -9.33
C VAL A 410 -3.75 4.90 -9.32
N ARG A 411 -4.44 5.98 -9.69
CA ARG A 411 -3.86 7.33 -9.63
C ARG A 411 -3.50 7.73 -8.20
N SER A 412 -4.36 7.40 -7.23
CA SER A 412 -4.11 7.64 -5.80
C SER A 412 -2.91 6.85 -5.28
N LEU A 413 -2.71 5.62 -5.78
CA LEU A 413 -1.54 4.79 -5.51
C LEU A 413 -0.27 5.45 -6.04
N LEU A 414 -0.26 5.87 -7.30
CA LEU A 414 0.88 6.53 -7.96
C LEU A 414 1.28 7.84 -7.24
N GLU A 415 0.31 8.68 -6.85
CA GLU A 415 0.59 9.86 -6.02
C GLU A 415 1.08 9.47 -4.62
N GLY A 416 0.47 8.44 -4.03
CA GLY A 416 0.80 7.92 -2.72
C GLY A 416 2.23 7.37 -2.62
N VAL A 417 2.78 6.87 -3.73
CA VAL A 417 4.19 6.44 -3.81
C VAL A 417 5.12 7.64 -3.69
N ALA A 418 4.92 8.69 -4.49
CA ALA A 418 5.73 9.91 -4.42
C ALA A 418 5.66 10.58 -3.04
N ARG A 419 4.46 10.65 -2.44
CA ARG A 419 4.29 11.15 -1.07
C ARG A 419 5.11 10.36 -0.06
N SER A 420 5.16 9.04 -0.21
CA SER A 420 5.90 8.15 0.68
C SER A 420 7.41 8.36 0.54
N VAL A 421 7.93 8.49 -0.68
CA VAL A 421 9.36 8.78 -0.91
C VAL A 421 9.73 10.15 -0.34
N SER A 422 8.89 11.17 -0.56
CA SER A 422 9.12 12.51 0.02
C SER A 422 9.10 12.49 1.56
N LEU A 423 8.24 11.68 2.18
CA LEU A 423 8.24 11.49 3.64
C LEU A 423 9.55 10.89 4.14
N ASP A 424 10.08 9.86 3.47
CA ASP A 424 11.37 9.25 3.84
C ASP A 424 12.51 10.27 3.74
N HIS A 425 12.56 11.06 2.65
CA HIS A 425 13.55 12.13 2.50
C HIS A 425 13.47 13.15 3.64
N ARG A 426 12.27 13.61 3.99
CA ARG A 426 12.06 14.55 5.11
C ARG A 426 12.51 13.95 6.44
N GLN A 427 12.21 12.67 6.69
CA GLN A 427 12.66 11.99 7.91
C GLN A 427 14.18 11.88 7.98
N ARG A 428 14.85 11.53 6.87
CA ARG A 428 16.32 11.49 6.80
C ARG A 428 16.93 12.86 7.09
N ILE A 429 16.43 13.92 6.45
CA ILE A 429 16.90 15.29 6.69
C ILE A 429 16.69 15.69 8.15
N LYS A 430 15.51 15.40 8.73
CA LYS A 430 15.22 15.70 10.13
C LYS A 430 16.20 14.99 11.08
N ALA A 431 16.40 13.68 10.89
CA ALA A 431 17.34 12.90 11.70
C ALA A 431 18.78 13.44 11.59
N MET A 432 19.18 13.92 10.42
CA MET A 432 20.48 14.56 10.22
C MET A 432 20.62 15.87 10.99
N LEU A 433 19.58 16.71 11.01
CA LEU A 433 19.58 17.99 11.72
C LEU A 433 19.57 17.79 13.24
N GLU A 434 18.82 16.81 13.76
CA GLU A 434 18.77 16.49 15.19
C GLU A 434 20.15 16.05 15.73
N LEU A 435 20.93 15.33 14.92
CA LEU A 435 22.31 14.94 15.25
C LEU A 435 23.31 16.11 15.25
N GLN A 436 23.01 17.25 14.63
CA GLN A 436 23.85 18.45 14.67
C GLN A 436 23.63 19.32 15.93
N VAL A 437 22.50 19.14 16.62
CA VAL A 437 22.18 19.88 17.85
C VAL A 437 22.67 19.14 19.11
N ALA A 438 22.90 17.83 18.99
CA ALA A 438 23.32 16.95 20.10
C ALA A 438 24.83 16.71 20.20
N GLY A 439 25.63 17.27 19.28
CA GLY A 439 27.09 17.24 19.31
C GLY A 439 27.64 18.63 19.10
#